data_AF-A0AAD9DTI8-F1
#
_entry.id   AF-A0AAD9DTI8-F1
#
_cell.length_a   1.000
_cell.length_b   1.000
_cell.length_c   1.000
_cell.angle_alpha   90.00
_cell.angle_beta   90.00
_cell.angle_gamma   90.00
#
_symmetry.space_group_name_H-M   'P 1'
#
loop_
_entity.id
_entity.type
_entity.pdbx_description
1 polymer ?
#
loop_
_entity_poly.entity_id
_entity_poly.type
_entity_poly.pdbx_seq_one_letter_code
_entity_poly.pdbx_strand_id
1 'polypeptide(L)'
;MAFKISKGKTDRINVRLPNPQIENKITKQRKENAYMKKSLDELSRHKGAPSDSENNQLLLEGGSAGWLPANRHVAVMEEHLKDALEKNQQWLAYDQQREAYVRAVVEKTHQLEQQLSQANEALQQKDRKACMEALKNVESLRSAHAELEVEQEKTEQGRHCEEKQWEAQRQAEKERKHVEEHLHHLHTSLADASAKLEEERLRSSVLLEQVVAKAGRRFLTDLSWVNYFQKVLLTQQNEQNRMSVLEQQIQVSAKDLEDEKRDNQHLQRQLHKILKELRKSKDKVARLECEKAQTEKPLSSIAYTEVEKATKGDLRSHASPTKAHNLLNESFLECPNCRAQYPTSRHRELLVHIDECFD
;
A
#
# COMPACT_ATOMS: atom_id res chain seq x y z
N MET A 1 -43.41 26.18 15.44
CA MET A 1 -44.23 25.04 14.99
C MET A 1 -45.51 25.01 15.79
N ALA A 2 -46.64 24.80 15.11
CA ALA A 2 -48.00 25.06 15.60
C ALA A 2 -48.45 24.10 16.72
N PHE A 3 -49.05 24.68 17.77
CA PHE A 3 -49.83 23.96 18.78
C PHE A 3 -51.12 23.42 18.14
N LYS A 4 -51.22 22.10 18.00
CA LYS A 4 -52.48 21.42 17.62
C LYS A 4 -53.26 21.08 18.87
N ILE A 5 -54.31 21.85 19.12
CA ILE A 5 -55.37 21.56 20.10
C ILE A 5 -56.20 20.40 19.56
N SER A 6 -56.10 19.23 20.20
CA SER A 6 -56.93 18.07 19.91
C SER A 6 -58.35 18.33 20.40
N LYS A 7 -59.30 18.38 19.45
CA LYS A 7 -60.74 18.53 19.72
C LYS A 7 -61.27 17.28 20.42
N GLY A 8 -61.94 17.50 21.54
CA GLY A 8 -62.62 16.47 22.31
C GLY A 8 -63.64 15.69 21.48
N LYS A 9 -63.62 14.36 21.64
CA LYS A 9 -64.71 13.48 21.23
C LYS A 9 -65.73 13.50 22.36
N THR A 10 -66.89 14.10 22.11
CA THR A 10 -68.09 13.91 22.92
C THR A 10 -68.67 12.54 22.59
N ASP A 11 -68.56 11.59 23.51
CA ASP A 11 -69.28 10.33 23.42
C ASP A 11 -70.78 10.62 23.50
N ARG A 12 -71.45 10.44 22.35
CA ARG A 12 -72.91 10.44 22.26
C ARG A 12 -73.43 9.32 23.15
N ILE A 13 -74.04 9.70 24.27
CA ILE A 13 -74.88 8.82 25.07
C ILE A 13 -75.98 8.30 24.15
N ASN A 14 -75.84 7.05 23.72
CA ASN A 14 -76.83 6.33 22.93
C ASN A 14 -77.99 5.98 23.87
N VAL A 15 -78.93 6.92 24.04
CA VAL A 15 -80.21 6.65 24.69
C VAL A 15 -80.91 5.62 23.81
N ARG A 16 -80.87 4.36 24.25
CA ARG A 16 -81.53 3.23 23.60
C ARG A 16 -83.01 3.58 23.44
N LEU A 17 -83.40 3.92 22.21
CA LEU A 17 -84.80 4.15 21.85
C LEU A 17 -85.65 2.95 22.32
N PRO A 18 -86.81 3.16 22.94
CA PRO A 18 -87.67 2.08 23.39
C PRO A 18 -88.01 1.17 22.21
N ASN A 19 -87.86 -0.14 22.40
CA ASN A 19 -88.19 -1.13 21.38
C ASN A 19 -89.64 -0.89 20.88
N PRO A 20 -89.89 -0.71 19.58
CA PRO A 20 -91.22 -0.40 19.04
C PRO A 20 -92.28 -1.47 19.38
N GLN A 21 -91.88 -2.71 19.69
CA GLN A 21 -92.81 -3.72 20.22
C GLN A 21 -93.34 -3.39 21.62
N ILE A 22 -92.56 -2.69 22.46
CA ILE A 22 -92.96 -2.28 23.80
C ILE A 22 -93.95 -1.11 23.70
N GLU A 23 -93.69 -0.14 22.83
CA GLU A 23 -94.63 0.97 22.58
C GLU A 23 -95.97 0.47 22.02
N ASN A 24 -95.94 -0.51 21.11
CA ASN A 24 -97.15 -1.14 20.58
C ASN A 24 -97.94 -1.90 21.67
N LYS A 25 -97.27 -2.55 22.62
CA LYS A 25 -97.94 -3.21 23.76
C LYS A 25 -98.55 -2.19 24.73
N ILE A 26 -97.83 -1.10 25.02
CA ILE A 26 -98.33 -0.03 25.91
C ILE A 26 -99.54 0.66 25.29
N THR A 27 -99.51 0.97 23.99
CA THR A 27 -100.64 1.59 23.30
C THR A 27 -101.86 0.66 23.23
N LYS A 28 -101.66 -0.66 23.07
CA LYS A 28 -102.73 -1.66 23.15
C LYS A 28 -103.36 -1.71 24.55
N GLN A 29 -102.55 -1.79 25.61
CA GLN A 29 -103.03 -1.79 26.99
C GLN A 29 -103.78 -0.49 27.35
N ARG A 30 -103.33 0.67 26.83
CA ARG A 30 -104.05 1.94 27.02
C ARG A 30 -105.43 1.94 26.39
N LYS A 31 -105.59 1.34 25.20
CA LYS A 31 -106.89 1.20 24.52
C LYS A 31 -107.82 0.25 25.27
N GLU A 32 -107.31 -0.89 25.75
CA GLU A 32 -108.08 -1.84 26.56
C GLU A 32 -108.53 -1.22 27.89
N ASN A 33 -107.67 -0.48 28.58
CA ASN A 33 -108.03 0.25 29.79
C ASN A 33 -109.06 1.36 29.55
N ALA A 34 -108.97 2.07 28.42
CA ALA A 34 -109.98 3.07 28.05
C ALA A 34 -111.35 2.44 27.79
N TYR A 35 -111.38 1.26 27.16
CA TYR A 35 -112.60 0.48 26.96
C TYR A 35 -113.21 0.01 28.29
N MET A 36 -112.38 -0.56 29.17
CA MET A 36 -112.82 -1.00 30.51
C MET A 36 -113.37 0.16 31.34
N LYS A 37 -112.73 1.33 31.29
CA LYS A 37 -113.21 2.54 31.98
C LYS A 37 -114.56 3.02 31.45
N LYS A 38 -114.76 2.98 30.13
CA LYS A 38 -116.03 3.35 29.50
C LYS A 38 -117.15 2.37 29.87
N SER A 39 -116.86 1.08 29.93
CA SER A 39 -117.81 0.05 30.35
C SER A 39 -118.16 0.18 31.84
N LEU A 40 -117.18 0.51 32.69
CA LEU A 40 -117.42 0.84 34.11
C LEU A 40 -118.29 2.09 34.28
N ASP A 41 -118.06 3.15 33.49
CA ASP A 41 -118.88 4.36 33.51
C ASP A 41 -120.32 4.10 33.01
N GLU A 42 -120.51 3.22 32.03
CA GLU A 42 -121.85 2.77 31.58
C GLU A 42 -122.58 1.97 32.67
N LEU A 43 -121.88 1.04 33.33
CA LEU A 43 -122.43 0.27 34.45
C LEU A 43 -122.76 1.17 35.67
N SER A 44 -121.97 2.21 35.90
CA SER A 44 -122.22 3.18 36.98
C SER A 44 -123.42 4.07 36.70
N ARG A 45 -123.75 4.37 35.43
CA ARG A 45 -124.97 5.12 35.05
C ARG A 45 -126.25 4.29 35.23
N HIS A 46 -126.17 2.97 35.05
CA HIS A 46 -127.30 2.06 35.27
C HIS A 46 -127.56 1.73 36.76
N LYS A 47 -126.67 2.17 37.68
CA LYS A 47 -126.83 2.03 39.14
C LYS A 47 -126.91 3.38 39.86
N GLY A 48 -127.58 4.36 39.26
CA GLY A 48 -128.03 5.56 39.96
C GLY A 48 -129.35 5.32 40.67
N ALA A 49 -129.30 5.17 42.00
CA ALA A 49 -130.36 5.34 43.02
C ALA A 49 -131.75 4.69 42.78
N PRO A 50 -132.17 3.72 43.62
CA PRO A 50 -133.59 3.56 43.91
C PRO A 50 -134.05 4.79 44.72
N SER A 51 -135.05 5.50 44.21
CA SER A 51 -135.72 6.60 44.90
C SER A 51 -136.51 6.04 46.10
N ASP A 52 -136.19 6.47 47.31
CA ASP A 52 -136.85 6.12 48.58
C ASP A 52 -138.28 6.71 48.72
N SER A 53 -139.00 6.98 47.62
CA SER A 53 -140.25 7.77 47.65
C SER A 53 -141.55 7.01 47.38
N GLU A 54 -141.57 5.68 47.34
CA GLU A 54 -142.80 4.92 47.06
C GLU A 54 -143.25 3.95 48.16
N ASN A 55 -142.54 3.86 49.30
CA ASN A 55 -142.80 2.81 50.30
C ASN A 55 -143.44 3.26 51.63
N ASN A 56 -143.88 4.52 51.76
CA ASN A 56 -144.48 5.03 53.01
C ASN A 56 -145.81 5.78 52.80
N GLN A 57 -146.63 5.32 51.86
CA GLN A 57 -147.95 5.89 51.60
C GLN A 57 -149.04 4.82 51.64
N LEU A 58 -149.21 4.15 52.79
CA LEU A 58 -150.41 3.37 53.13
C LEU A 58 -150.35 2.98 54.62
N LEU A 59 -150.90 3.83 55.50
CA LEU A 59 -151.74 3.48 56.64
C LEU A 59 -151.83 4.70 57.58
N LEU A 60 -152.78 5.60 57.32
CA LEU A 60 -153.41 6.46 58.32
C LEU A 60 -154.62 7.12 57.66
N GLU A 61 -155.81 6.60 58.01
CA GLU A 61 -157.20 7.10 57.85
C GLU A 61 -158.10 5.92 57.41
N GLY A 62 -159.12 5.46 58.14
CA GLY A 62 -159.65 5.82 59.43
C GLY A 62 -160.94 5.02 59.69
N GLY A 63 -161.17 4.64 60.94
CA GLY A 63 -162.52 4.61 61.51
C GLY A 63 -163.36 3.33 61.44
N SER A 64 -163.36 2.62 62.58
CA SER A 64 -164.54 2.04 63.25
C SER A 64 -164.83 0.54 63.12
N ALA A 65 -164.97 -0.05 64.30
CA ALA A 65 -165.43 -1.39 64.68
C ALA A 65 -164.44 -2.56 64.54
N GLY A 66 -163.93 -3.00 65.70
CA GLY A 66 -163.45 -4.36 65.91
C GLY A 66 -161.95 -4.44 66.19
N TRP A 67 -161.62 -4.85 67.41
CA TRP A 67 -160.26 -5.08 67.86
C TRP A 67 -159.53 -6.17 67.05
N LEU A 68 -158.25 -5.88 66.73
CA LEU A 68 -157.10 -6.75 66.42
C LEU A 68 -156.88 -7.30 64.99
N PRO A 69 -155.61 -7.57 64.57
CA PRO A 69 -154.34 -7.40 65.32
C PRO A 69 -153.14 -6.78 64.55
N ALA A 70 -152.29 -6.08 65.32
CA ALA A 70 -150.92 -5.65 65.02
C ALA A 70 -149.90 -6.78 64.70
N ASN A 71 -150.35 -8.03 64.56
CA ASN A 71 -149.49 -9.22 64.46
C ASN A 71 -148.78 -9.37 63.10
N ARG A 72 -149.37 -8.83 62.03
CA ARG A 72 -148.88 -9.06 60.66
C ARG A 72 -147.64 -8.19 60.32
N HIS A 73 -147.55 -6.99 60.89
CA HIS A 73 -146.41 -6.08 60.71
C HIS A 73 -145.18 -6.53 61.52
N VAL A 74 -145.40 -7.12 62.70
CA VAL A 74 -144.34 -7.72 63.53
C VAL A 74 -143.67 -8.89 62.80
N ALA A 75 -144.45 -9.75 62.13
CA ALA A 75 -143.93 -10.89 61.40
C ALA A 75 -143.03 -10.50 60.19
N VAL A 76 -143.43 -9.49 59.41
CA VAL A 76 -142.62 -8.98 58.29
C VAL A 76 -141.31 -8.36 58.82
N MET A 77 -141.38 -7.61 59.93
CA MET A 77 -140.19 -7.04 60.55
C MET A 77 -139.21 -8.11 61.06
N GLU A 78 -139.72 -9.20 61.65
CA GLU A 78 -138.89 -10.35 62.06
C GLU A 78 -138.21 -11.04 60.87
N GLU A 79 -138.89 -11.16 59.72
CA GLU A 79 -138.32 -11.72 58.49
C GLU A 79 -137.21 -10.83 57.92
N HIS A 80 -137.44 -9.51 57.87
CA HIS A 80 -136.43 -8.54 57.45
C HIS A 80 -135.20 -8.54 58.38
N LEU A 81 -135.40 -8.72 59.69
CA LEU A 81 -134.31 -8.84 60.65
C LEU A 81 -133.49 -10.11 60.45
N LYS A 82 -134.14 -11.24 60.17
CA LYS A 82 -133.46 -12.51 59.85
C LYS A 82 -132.64 -12.39 58.56
N ASP A 83 -133.20 -11.81 57.51
CA ASP A 83 -132.50 -11.56 56.24
C ASP A 83 -131.31 -10.60 56.42
N ALA A 84 -131.49 -9.52 57.19
CA ALA A 84 -130.39 -8.59 57.51
C ALA A 84 -129.28 -9.27 58.32
N LEU A 85 -129.62 -10.14 59.28
CA LEU A 85 -128.65 -10.91 60.05
C LEU A 85 -127.90 -11.93 59.18
N GLU A 86 -128.59 -12.65 58.30
CA GLU A 86 -127.98 -13.59 57.37
C GLU A 86 -127.02 -12.89 56.40
N LYS A 87 -127.45 -11.76 55.81
CA LYS A 87 -126.61 -10.94 54.94
C LYS A 87 -125.39 -10.39 55.69
N ASN A 88 -125.54 -9.91 56.92
CA ASN A 88 -124.41 -9.50 57.74
C ASN A 88 -123.42 -10.65 57.99
N GLN A 89 -123.92 -11.88 58.20
CA GLN A 89 -123.06 -13.05 58.36
C GLN A 89 -122.33 -13.43 57.06
N GLN A 90 -122.98 -13.31 55.91
CA GLN A 90 -122.36 -13.47 54.60
C GLN A 90 -121.29 -12.39 54.33
N TRP A 91 -121.56 -11.12 54.67
CA TRP A 91 -120.59 -10.04 54.55
C TRP A 91 -119.36 -10.26 55.42
N LEU A 92 -119.55 -10.76 56.64
CA LEU A 92 -118.43 -11.10 57.53
C LEU A 92 -117.57 -12.24 56.95
N ALA A 93 -118.19 -13.29 56.40
CA ALA A 93 -117.47 -14.38 55.75
C ALA A 93 -116.69 -13.90 54.51
N TYR A 94 -117.31 -13.03 53.70
CA TYR A 94 -116.66 -12.42 52.54
C TYR A 94 -115.48 -11.52 52.95
N ASP A 95 -115.63 -10.73 54.01
CA ASP A 95 -114.57 -9.88 54.54
C ASP A 95 -113.37 -10.72 55.01
N GLN A 96 -113.60 -11.79 55.77
CA GLN A 96 -112.55 -12.73 56.19
C GLN A 96 -111.84 -13.39 54.99
N GLN A 97 -112.59 -13.80 53.96
CA GLN A 97 -112.01 -14.36 52.75
C GLN A 97 -111.16 -13.33 51.99
N ARG A 98 -111.65 -12.09 51.88
CA ARG A 98 -110.91 -10.99 51.25
C ARG A 98 -109.62 -10.70 52.01
N GLU A 99 -109.67 -10.65 53.33
CA GLU A 99 -108.48 -10.45 54.17
C GLU A 99 -107.47 -11.60 54.03
N ALA A 100 -107.93 -12.85 53.99
CA ALA A 100 -107.07 -14.01 53.74
C ALA A 100 -106.39 -13.93 52.36
N TYR A 101 -107.15 -13.53 51.33
CA TYR A 101 -106.64 -13.35 49.97
C TYR A 101 -105.61 -12.22 49.89
N VAL A 102 -105.91 -11.05 50.47
CA VAL A 102 -104.99 -9.90 50.50
C VAL A 102 -103.70 -10.27 51.24
N ARG A 103 -103.79 -10.97 52.38
CA ARG A 103 -102.62 -11.48 53.10
C ARG A 103 -101.76 -12.40 52.23
N ALA A 104 -102.38 -13.33 51.49
CA ALA A 104 -101.64 -14.21 50.57
C ALA A 104 -100.96 -13.45 49.42
N VAL A 105 -101.61 -12.41 48.87
CA VAL A 105 -101.02 -11.56 47.82
C VAL A 105 -99.86 -10.74 48.36
N VAL A 106 -99.98 -10.16 49.56
CA VAL A 106 -98.90 -9.39 50.20
C VAL A 106 -97.70 -10.29 50.49
N GLU A 107 -97.93 -11.47 51.06
CA GLU A 107 -96.88 -12.46 51.30
C GLU A 107 -96.19 -12.85 49.99
N LYS A 108 -96.96 -13.12 48.94
CA LYS A 108 -96.39 -13.46 47.63
C LYS A 108 -95.59 -12.30 47.03
N THR A 109 -96.06 -11.07 47.19
CA THR A 109 -95.37 -9.86 46.74
C THR A 109 -94.04 -9.70 47.48
N HIS A 110 -94.05 -9.86 48.81
CA HIS A 110 -92.84 -9.80 49.62
C HIS A 110 -91.81 -10.86 49.21
N GLN A 111 -92.24 -12.10 48.98
CA GLN A 111 -91.37 -13.18 48.49
C GLN A 111 -90.74 -12.84 47.13
N LEU A 112 -91.51 -12.26 46.21
CA LEU A 112 -91.00 -11.86 44.89
C LEU A 112 -90.03 -10.68 44.98
N GLU A 113 -90.31 -9.70 45.84
CA GLU A 113 -89.39 -8.58 46.12
C GLU A 113 -88.06 -9.08 46.69
N GLN A 114 -88.12 -10.03 47.63
CA GLN A 114 -86.91 -10.64 48.19
C GLN A 114 -86.10 -11.39 47.13
N GLN A 115 -86.75 -12.18 46.27
CA GLN A 115 -86.10 -12.87 45.15
C GLN A 115 -85.47 -11.89 44.15
N LEU A 116 -86.15 -10.78 43.85
CA LEU A 116 -85.62 -9.71 43.00
C LEU A 116 -84.40 -9.03 43.63
N SER A 117 -84.45 -8.71 44.92
CA SER A 117 -83.30 -8.12 45.62
C SER A 117 -82.08 -9.02 45.56
N GLN A 118 -82.25 -10.31 45.88
CA GLN A 118 -81.18 -11.30 45.82
C GLN A 118 -80.61 -11.46 44.41
N ALA A 119 -81.46 -11.53 43.40
CA ALA A 119 -81.02 -11.62 42.00
C ALA A 119 -80.26 -10.36 41.56
N ASN A 120 -80.71 -9.18 41.99
CA ASN A 120 -80.07 -7.91 41.67
C ASN A 120 -78.69 -7.76 42.35
N GLU A 121 -78.58 -8.16 43.62
CA GLU A 121 -77.30 -8.19 44.34
C GLU A 121 -76.30 -9.16 43.71
N ALA A 122 -76.75 -10.35 43.30
CA ALA A 122 -75.92 -11.32 42.61
C ALA A 122 -75.41 -10.78 41.26
N LEU A 123 -76.26 -10.08 40.50
CA LEU A 123 -75.88 -9.44 39.25
C LEU A 123 -74.87 -8.30 39.48
N GLN A 124 -75.09 -7.43 40.46
CA GLN A 124 -74.16 -6.36 40.81
C GLN A 124 -72.80 -6.90 41.28
N GLN A 125 -72.77 -7.99 42.06
CA GLN A 125 -71.51 -8.62 42.43
C GLN A 125 -70.77 -9.20 41.22
N LYS A 126 -71.50 -9.84 40.29
CA LYS A 126 -70.92 -10.37 39.05
C LYS A 126 -70.35 -9.25 38.18
N ASP A 127 -71.09 -8.16 37.99
CA ASP A 127 -70.66 -7.01 37.20
C ASP A 127 -69.46 -6.30 37.87
N ARG A 128 -69.45 -6.17 39.20
CA ARG A 128 -68.31 -5.61 39.94
C ARG A 128 -67.06 -6.47 39.76
N LYS A 129 -67.18 -7.80 39.84
CA LYS A 129 -66.07 -8.73 39.58
C LYS A 129 -65.57 -8.63 38.14
N ALA A 130 -66.47 -8.67 37.16
CA ALA A 130 -66.14 -8.52 35.75
C ALA A 130 -65.45 -7.19 35.46
N CYS A 131 -65.88 -6.09 36.08
CA CYS A 131 -65.27 -4.78 35.94
C CYS A 131 -63.86 -4.72 36.57
N MET A 132 -63.67 -5.28 37.77
CA MET A 132 -62.34 -5.40 38.39
C MET A 132 -61.38 -6.26 37.55
N GLU A 133 -61.87 -7.35 36.98
CA GLU A 133 -61.09 -8.26 36.14
C GLU A 133 -60.73 -7.61 34.80
N ALA A 134 -61.67 -6.88 34.19
CA ALA A 134 -61.41 -6.07 33.00
C ALA A 134 -60.37 -4.97 33.27
N LEU A 135 -60.45 -4.26 34.40
CA LEU A 135 -59.47 -3.25 34.81
C LEU A 135 -58.08 -3.87 35.00
N LYS A 136 -57.99 -5.02 35.67
CA LYS A 136 -56.72 -5.74 35.86
C LYS A 136 -56.11 -6.17 34.53
N ASN A 137 -56.93 -6.64 33.59
CA ASN A 137 -56.48 -7.00 32.25
C ASN A 137 -55.98 -5.79 31.46
N VAL A 138 -56.68 -4.64 31.53
CA VAL A 138 -56.24 -3.40 30.88
C VAL A 138 -54.91 -2.91 31.46
N GLU A 139 -54.75 -2.94 32.78
CA GLU A 139 -53.48 -2.54 33.41
C GLU A 139 -52.33 -3.49 33.04
N SER A 140 -52.59 -4.80 33.01
CA SER A 140 -51.60 -5.79 32.56
C SER A 140 -51.19 -5.58 31.10
N LEU A 141 -52.13 -5.29 30.21
CA LEU A 141 -51.85 -4.98 28.81
C LEU A 141 -51.05 -3.68 28.68
N ARG A 142 -51.35 -2.67 29.50
CA ARG A 142 -50.62 -1.41 29.54
C ARG A 142 -49.17 -1.60 29.98
N SER A 143 -48.93 -2.41 31.01
CA SER A 143 -47.58 -2.78 31.46
C SER A 143 -46.81 -3.50 30.35
N ALA A 144 -47.43 -4.51 29.72
CA ALA A 144 -46.82 -5.24 28.62
C ALA A 144 -46.50 -4.34 27.42
N HIS A 145 -47.34 -3.35 27.12
CA HIS A 145 -47.08 -2.37 26.07
C HIS A 145 -45.89 -1.46 26.40
N ALA A 146 -45.80 -0.98 27.65
CA ALA A 146 -44.67 -0.16 28.09
C ALA A 146 -43.35 -0.94 28.03
N GLU A 147 -43.35 -2.22 28.41
CA GLU A 147 -42.18 -3.10 28.28
C GLU A 147 -41.78 -3.30 26.81
N LEU A 148 -42.77 -3.52 25.92
CA LEU A 148 -42.53 -3.66 24.48
C LEU A 148 -41.91 -2.40 23.88
N GLU A 149 -42.39 -1.21 24.26
CA GLU A 149 -41.82 0.08 23.80
C GLU A 149 -40.35 0.23 24.22
N VAL A 150 -40.02 -0.14 25.46
CA VAL A 150 -38.63 -0.11 25.96
C VAL A 150 -37.75 -1.07 25.18
N GLU A 151 -38.21 -2.29 24.89
CA GLU A 151 -37.44 -3.25 24.09
C GLU A 151 -37.30 -2.81 22.63
N GLN A 152 -38.33 -2.18 22.05
CA GLN A 152 -38.23 -1.58 20.72
C GLN A 152 -37.19 -0.46 20.69
N GLU A 153 -37.18 0.42 21.69
CA GLU A 153 -36.19 1.49 21.79
C GLU A 153 -34.77 0.94 21.95
N LYS A 154 -34.56 -0.06 22.81
CA LYS A 154 -33.25 -0.74 22.93
C LYS A 154 -32.80 -1.37 21.61
N THR A 155 -33.71 -2.01 20.88
CA THR A 155 -33.39 -2.63 19.59
C THR A 155 -33.04 -1.58 18.54
N GLU A 156 -33.75 -0.45 18.51
CA GLU A 156 -33.45 0.69 17.63
C GLU A 156 -32.09 1.31 17.96
N GLN A 157 -31.80 1.51 19.26
CA GLN A 157 -30.50 1.99 19.71
C GLN A 157 -29.38 1.02 19.33
N GLY A 158 -29.61 -0.28 19.42
CA GLY A 158 -28.69 -1.33 18.97
C GLY A 158 -28.39 -1.22 17.47
N ARG A 159 -29.44 -1.17 16.64
CA ARG A 159 -29.30 -0.98 15.18
C ARG A 159 -28.52 0.28 14.82
N HIS A 160 -28.82 1.40 15.47
CA HIS A 160 -28.13 2.66 15.23
C HIS A 160 -26.65 2.61 15.68
N CYS A 161 -26.34 1.87 16.76
CA CYS A 161 -24.94 1.65 17.17
C CYS A 161 -24.18 0.80 16.14
N GLU A 162 -24.80 -0.28 15.66
CA GLU A 162 -24.25 -1.13 14.60
C GLU A 162 -24.03 -0.35 13.30
N GLU A 163 -24.98 0.49 12.88
CA GLU A 163 -24.84 1.34 11.69
C GLU A 163 -23.65 2.30 11.81
N LYS A 164 -23.51 2.99 12.95
CA LYS A 164 -22.34 3.84 13.22
C LYS A 164 -21.03 3.06 13.20
N GLN A 165 -21.03 1.83 13.72
CA GLN A 165 -19.85 0.97 13.69
C GLN A 165 -19.48 0.57 12.25
N TRP A 166 -20.48 0.24 11.42
CA TRP A 166 -20.29 -0.06 10.01
C TRP A 166 -19.76 1.15 9.22
N GLU A 167 -20.27 2.35 9.49
CA GLU A 167 -19.78 3.59 8.88
C GLU A 167 -18.33 3.89 9.26
N ALA A 168 -18.00 3.79 10.55
CA ALA A 168 -16.64 3.97 11.05
C ALA A 168 -15.67 2.95 10.41
N GLN A 169 -16.07 1.68 10.30
CA GLN A 169 -15.28 0.64 9.66
C GLN A 169 -15.06 0.92 8.17
N ARG A 170 -16.11 1.36 7.46
CA ARG A 170 -16.02 1.74 6.04
C ARG A 170 -15.08 2.94 5.84
N GLN A 171 -15.10 3.91 6.75
CA GLN A 171 -14.21 5.06 6.70
C GLN A 171 -12.75 4.65 6.97
N ALA A 172 -12.50 3.83 7.99
CA ALA A 172 -11.17 3.29 8.28
C ALA A 172 -10.61 2.46 7.12
N GLU A 173 -11.45 1.71 6.40
CA GLU A 173 -11.03 0.99 5.19
C GLU A 173 -10.63 1.94 4.04
N LYS A 174 -11.38 3.02 3.82
CA LYS A 174 -11.03 4.03 2.82
C LYS A 174 -9.68 4.69 3.15
N GLU A 175 -9.46 5.06 4.41
CA GLU A 175 -8.21 5.63 4.88
C GLU A 175 -7.05 4.65 4.72
N ARG A 176 -7.27 3.36 5.06
CA ARG A 176 -6.26 2.31 4.85
C ARG A 176 -5.88 2.17 3.38
N LYS A 177 -6.85 2.16 2.45
CA LYS A 177 -6.58 2.10 1.01
C LYS A 177 -5.78 3.33 0.53
N HIS A 178 -6.14 4.51 1.01
CA HIS A 178 -5.40 5.73 0.66
C HIS A 178 -3.95 5.70 1.16
N VAL A 179 -3.72 5.22 2.38
CA VAL A 179 -2.36 5.03 2.92
C VAL A 179 -1.59 3.99 2.12
N GLU A 180 -2.22 2.88 1.74
CA GLU A 180 -1.61 1.84 0.91
C GLU A 180 -1.20 2.36 -0.47
N GLU A 181 -2.08 3.13 -1.13
CA GLU A 181 -1.78 3.80 -2.40
C GLU A 181 -0.61 4.79 -2.26
N HIS A 182 -0.60 5.58 -1.20
CA HIS A 182 0.48 6.54 -0.94
C HIS A 182 1.82 5.83 -0.67
N LEU A 183 1.81 4.74 0.09
CA LEU A 183 3.00 3.90 0.31
C LEU A 183 3.48 3.26 -0.99
N HIS A 184 2.57 2.77 -1.83
CA HIS A 184 2.93 2.23 -3.14
C HIS A 184 3.57 3.29 -4.04
N HIS A 185 3.05 4.53 -4.02
CA HIS A 185 3.62 5.65 -4.76
C HIS A 185 5.03 6.01 -4.26
N LEU A 186 5.23 6.07 -2.95
CA LEU A 186 6.56 6.30 -2.35
C LEU A 186 7.55 5.18 -2.68
N HIS A 187 7.13 3.92 -2.61
CA HIS A 187 7.98 2.79 -2.97
C HIS A 187 8.41 2.83 -4.44
N THR A 188 7.49 3.17 -5.35
CA THR A 188 7.79 3.32 -6.77
C THR A 188 8.79 4.46 -7.00
N SER A 189 8.54 5.63 -6.38
CA SER A 189 9.44 6.78 -6.46
C SER A 189 10.85 6.48 -5.91
N LEU A 190 10.93 5.72 -4.81
CA LEU A 190 12.21 5.29 -4.23
C LEU A 190 12.95 4.31 -5.15
N ALA A 191 12.23 3.37 -5.76
CA ALA A 191 12.80 2.43 -6.73
C ALA A 191 13.35 3.18 -7.95
N ASP A 192 12.61 4.15 -8.48
CA ASP A 192 13.05 4.99 -9.60
C ASP A 192 14.28 5.83 -9.25
N ALA A 193 14.30 6.43 -8.05
CA ALA A 193 15.45 7.19 -7.56
C ALA A 193 16.69 6.30 -7.38
N SER A 194 16.52 5.09 -6.85
CA SER A 194 17.59 4.11 -6.71
C SER A 194 18.13 3.66 -8.07
N ALA A 195 17.25 3.42 -9.05
CA ALA A 195 17.65 3.02 -10.40
C ALA A 195 18.47 4.13 -11.09
N LYS A 196 18.04 5.39 -10.98
CA LYS A 196 18.79 6.55 -11.50
C LYS A 196 20.17 6.69 -10.84
N LEU A 197 20.25 6.51 -9.53
CA LEU A 197 21.52 6.59 -8.80
C LEU A 197 22.48 5.47 -9.22
N GLU A 198 21.98 4.26 -9.40
CA GLU A 198 22.77 3.14 -9.91
C GLU A 198 23.25 3.38 -11.34
N GLU A 199 22.39 3.93 -12.21
CA GLU A 199 22.77 4.32 -13.56
C GLU A 199 23.89 5.37 -13.57
N GLU A 200 23.77 6.43 -12.77
CA GLU A 200 24.81 7.46 -12.63
C GLU A 200 26.11 6.90 -12.02
N ARG A 201 26.01 5.95 -11.09
CA ARG A 201 27.16 5.23 -10.54
C ARG A 201 27.90 4.45 -11.62
N LEU A 202 27.17 3.69 -12.45
CA LEU A 202 27.73 2.93 -13.56
C LEU A 202 28.36 3.86 -14.61
N ARG A 203 27.67 4.94 -14.99
CA ARG A 203 28.20 5.97 -15.90
C ARG A 203 29.50 6.57 -15.37
N SER A 204 29.54 6.93 -14.09
CA SER A 204 30.73 7.48 -13.43
C SER A 204 31.88 6.46 -13.39
N SER A 205 31.60 5.19 -13.11
CA SER A 205 32.58 4.10 -13.11
C SER A 205 33.23 3.94 -14.49
N VAL A 206 32.42 3.91 -15.54
CA VAL A 206 32.92 3.78 -16.93
C VAL A 206 33.80 4.98 -17.31
N LEU A 207 33.39 6.21 -16.95
CA LEU A 207 34.19 7.40 -17.20
C LEU A 207 35.54 7.34 -16.46
N LEU A 208 35.55 6.89 -15.20
CA LEU A 208 36.77 6.76 -14.43
C LEU A 208 37.72 5.73 -15.05
N GLU A 209 37.21 4.57 -15.47
CA GLU A 209 38.00 3.56 -16.17
C GLU A 209 38.62 4.10 -17.47
N GLN A 210 37.85 4.87 -18.25
CA GLN A 210 38.36 5.50 -19.46
C GLN A 210 39.48 6.51 -19.18
N VAL A 211 39.32 7.34 -18.13
CA VAL A 211 40.33 8.32 -17.71
C VAL A 211 41.60 7.60 -17.24
N VAL A 212 41.46 6.57 -16.40
CA VAL A 212 42.59 5.76 -15.91
C VAL A 212 43.30 5.06 -17.07
N ALA A 213 42.56 4.44 -17.99
CA ALA A 213 43.14 3.78 -19.16
C ALA A 213 43.88 4.77 -20.07
N LYS A 214 43.33 5.98 -20.27
CA LYS A 214 43.98 7.03 -21.06
C LYS A 214 45.24 7.57 -20.38
N ALA A 215 45.19 7.78 -19.07
CA ALA A 215 46.36 8.17 -18.28
C ALA A 215 47.44 7.09 -18.31
N GLY A 216 47.07 5.81 -18.16
CA GLY A 216 47.97 4.66 -18.27
C GLY A 216 48.65 4.59 -19.63
N ARG A 217 47.93 4.79 -20.74
CA ARG A 217 48.54 4.85 -22.07
C ARG A 217 49.55 5.99 -22.20
N ARG A 218 49.22 7.20 -21.73
CA ARG A 218 50.15 8.34 -21.75
C ARG A 218 51.40 8.04 -20.93
N PHE A 219 51.22 7.51 -19.73
CA PHE A 219 52.33 7.13 -18.85
C PHE A 219 53.28 6.13 -19.50
N LEU A 220 52.76 5.09 -20.18
CA LEU A 220 53.57 4.13 -20.91
C LEU A 220 54.36 4.79 -22.06
N THR A 221 53.72 5.70 -22.81
CA THR A 221 54.41 6.46 -23.86
C THR A 221 55.52 7.33 -23.27
N ASP A 222 55.24 8.08 -22.20
CA ASP A 222 56.23 8.95 -21.55
C ASP A 222 57.41 8.14 -21.01
N LEU A 223 57.14 6.97 -20.41
CA LEU A 223 58.17 6.05 -19.95
C LEU A 223 59.05 5.54 -21.10
N SER A 224 58.45 5.24 -22.26
CA SER A 224 59.20 4.83 -23.46
C SER A 224 60.14 5.93 -23.96
N TRP A 225 59.69 7.19 -23.93
CA TRP A 225 60.52 8.35 -24.27
C TRP A 225 61.67 8.54 -23.29
N VAL A 226 61.39 8.45 -21.98
CA VAL A 226 62.44 8.53 -20.95
C VAL A 226 63.50 7.45 -21.17
N ASN A 227 63.10 6.21 -21.46
CA ASN A 227 64.03 5.12 -21.75
C ASN A 227 64.88 5.39 -23.00
N TYR A 228 64.25 5.91 -24.06
CA TYR A 228 64.95 6.30 -25.29
C TYR A 228 66.00 7.39 -25.00
N PHE A 229 65.63 8.47 -24.32
CA PHE A 229 66.56 9.54 -23.97
C PHE A 229 67.70 9.04 -23.07
N GLN A 230 67.41 8.17 -22.11
CA GLN A 230 68.44 7.55 -21.27
C GLN A 230 69.46 6.76 -22.12
N LYS A 231 69.01 5.97 -23.09
CA LYS A 231 69.90 5.23 -24.02
C LYS A 231 70.75 6.17 -24.89
N VAL A 232 70.15 7.23 -25.41
CA VAL A 232 70.87 8.24 -26.22
C VAL A 232 71.94 8.92 -25.39
N LEU A 233 71.61 9.34 -24.16
CA LEU A 233 72.57 9.97 -23.24
C LEU A 233 73.75 9.04 -22.91
N LEU A 234 73.48 7.76 -22.63
CA LEU A 234 74.53 6.77 -22.40
C LEU A 234 75.43 6.58 -23.63
N THR A 235 74.83 6.52 -24.83
CA THR A 235 75.58 6.37 -26.08
C THR A 235 76.46 7.61 -26.34
N GLN A 236 75.91 8.81 -26.13
CA GLN A 236 76.64 10.06 -26.28
C GLN A 236 77.83 10.15 -25.32
N GLN A 237 77.66 9.70 -24.07
CA GLN A 237 78.75 9.66 -23.09
C GLN A 237 79.87 8.69 -23.53
N ASN A 238 79.50 7.51 -24.06
CA ASN A 238 80.47 6.57 -24.61
C ASN A 238 81.25 7.14 -25.79
N GLU A 239 80.57 7.85 -26.71
CA GLU A 239 81.23 8.53 -27.83
C GLU A 239 82.14 9.67 -27.36
N GLN A 240 81.74 10.47 -26.38
CA GLN A 240 82.62 11.48 -25.79
C GLN A 240 83.87 10.87 -25.16
N ASN A 241 83.74 9.76 -24.44
CA ASN A 241 84.88 9.03 -23.90
C ASN A 241 85.79 8.50 -25.02
N ARG A 242 85.20 7.93 -26.08
CA ARG A 242 85.95 7.44 -27.25
C ARG A 242 86.69 8.55 -27.98
N MET A 243 86.04 9.71 -28.18
CA MET A 243 86.67 10.89 -28.77
C MET A 243 87.83 11.39 -27.91
N SER A 244 87.64 11.50 -26.59
CA SER A 244 88.70 11.91 -25.66
C SER A 244 89.93 10.99 -25.72
N VAL A 245 89.71 9.66 -25.79
CA VAL A 245 90.82 8.68 -25.96
C VAL A 245 91.54 8.88 -27.30
N LEU A 246 90.79 9.07 -28.39
CA LEU A 246 91.38 9.31 -29.72
C LEU A 246 92.14 10.64 -29.79
N GLU A 247 91.62 11.70 -29.16
CA GLU A 247 92.30 12.99 -29.05
C GLU A 247 93.63 12.86 -28.29
N GLN A 248 93.63 12.13 -27.16
CA GLN A 248 94.85 11.82 -26.42
C GLN A 248 95.85 11.04 -27.29
N GLN A 249 95.38 10.03 -28.03
CA GLN A 249 96.22 9.25 -28.92
C GLN A 249 96.84 10.10 -30.03
N ILE A 250 96.05 10.98 -30.68
CA ILE A 250 96.54 11.92 -31.69
C ILE A 250 97.61 12.84 -31.09
N GLN A 251 97.39 13.37 -29.88
CA GLN A 251 98.33 14.27 -29.22
C GLN A 251 99.66 13.58 -28.87
N VAL A 252 99.61 12.33 -28.40
CA VAL A 252 100.81 11.52 -28.15
C VAL A 252 101.57 11.26 -29.45
N SER A 253 100.89 10.77 -30.50
CA SER A 253 101.52 10.52 -31.80
C SER A 253 102.11 11.79 -32.44
N ALA A 254 101.45 12.93 -32.29
CA ALA A 254 101.97 14.21 -32.77
C ALA A 254 103.25 14.62 -32.01
N LYS A 255 103.29 14.40 -30.69
CA LYS A 255 104.49 14.66 -29.88
C LYS A 255 105.65 13.74 -30.28
N ASP A 256 105.39 12.44 -30.42
CA ASP A 256 106.40 11.46 -30.86
C ASP A 256 106.98 11.86 -32.23
N LEU A 257 106.13 12.31 -33.17
CA LEU A 257 106.57 12.80 -34.47
C LEU A 257 107.47 14.05 -34.36
N GLU A 258 107.18 14.98 -33.46
CA GLU A 258 108.04 16.14 -33.22
C GLU A 258 109.40 15.74 -32.63
N ASP A 259 109.41 14.79 -31.70
CA ASP A 259 110.64 14.27 -31.10
C ASP A 259 111.50 13.57 -32.17
N GLU A 260 110.91 12.71 -33.00
CA GLU A 260 111.57 12.11 -34.16
C GLU A 260 112.11 13.16 -35.14
N LYS A 261 111.38 14.26 -35.36
CA LYS A 261 111.86 15.38 -36.18
C LYS A 261 113.07 16.09 -35.55
N ARG A 262 113.09 16.29 -34.22
CA ARG A 262 114.24 16.88 -33.50
C ARG A 262 115.46 15.96 -33.61
N ASP A 263 115.26 14.66 -33.46
CA ASP A 263 116.30 13.65 -33.57
C ASP A 263 116.86 13.57 -35.00
N ASN A 264 115.99 13.59 -36.02
CA ASN A 264 116.42 13.65 -37.41
C ASN A 264 117.27 14.90 -37.70
N GLN A 265 116.85 16.08 -37.22
CA GLN A 265 117.65 17.30 -37.33
C GLN A 265 119.00 17.20 -36.59
N HIS A 266 119.03 16.54 -35.44
CA HIS A 266 120.26 16.29 -34.70
C HIS A 266 121.22 15.40 -35.51
N LEU A 267 120.72 14.27 -36.03
CA LEU A 267 121.47 13.36 -36.89
C LEU A 267 121.95 14.06 -38.16
N GLN A 268 121.11 14.89 -38.79
CA GLN A 268 121.48 15.68 -39.95
C GLN A 268 122.63 16.66 -39.65
N ARG A 269 122.58 17.35 -38.49
CA ARG A 269 123.68 18.20 -38.01
C ARG A 269 124.96 17.40 -37.75
N GLN A 270 124.85 16.23 -37.11
CA GLN A 270 126.00 15.35 -36.89
C GLN A 270 126.62 14.90 -38.21
N LEU A 271 125.80 14.46 -39.17
CA LEU A 271 126.24 14.08 -40.50
C LEU A 271 126.97 15.23 -41.19
N HIS A 272 126.42 16.44 -41.13
CA HIS A 272 127.07 17.62 -41.73
C HIS A 272 128.43 17.93 -41.09
N LYS A 273 128.56 17.73 -39.77
CA LYS A 273 129.82 17.87 -39.03
C LYS A 273 130.85 16.83 -39.48
N ILE A 274 130.46 15.57 -39.59
CA ILE A 274 131.31 14.48 -40.08
C ILE A 274 131.76 14.76 -41.52
N LEU A 275 130.84 15.17 -42.40
CA LEU A 275 131.17 15.55 -43.79
C LEU A 275 132.14 16.73 -43.86
N LYS A 276 132.02 17.72 -42.96
CA LYS A 276 132.95 18.86 -42.88
C LYS A 276 134.34 18.44 -42.41
N GLU A 277 134.43 17.57 -41.40
CA GLU A 277 135.71 17.03 -40.94
C GLU A 277 136.34 16.11 -41.99
N LEU A 278 135.56 15.27 -42.67
CA LEU A 278 136.03 14.49 -43.83
C LEU A 278 136.60 15.39 -44.92
N ARG A 279 135.95 16.52 -45.23
CA ARG A 279 136.46 17.51 -46.18
C ARG A 279 137.77 18.13 -45.71
N LYS A 280 137.88 18.55 -44.45
CA LYS A 280 139.14 19.06 -43.88
C LYS A 280 140.25 18.02 -43.91
N SER A 281 139.94 16.76 -43.59
CA SER A 281 140.89 15.64 -43.67
C SER A 281 141.33 15.42 -45.13
N LYS A 282 140.40 15.47 -46.08
CA LYS A 282 140.70 15.42 -47.51
C LYS A 282 141.57 16.60 -47.96
N ASP A 283 141.30 17.81 -47.49
CA ASP A 283 142.10 19.00 -47.80
C ASP A 283 143.49 18.94 -47.15
N LYS A 284 143.62 18.34 -45.96
CA LYS A 284 144.91 18.05 -45.33
C LYS A 284 145.69 17.01 -46.14
N VAL A 285 145.03 15.96 -46.62
CA VAL A 285 145.63 14.98 -47.55
C VAL A 285 146.10 15.67 -48.82
N ALA A 286 145.26 16.51 -49.45
CA ALA A 286 145.63 17.25 -50.65
C ALA A 286 146.81 18.22 -50.42
N ARG A 287 146.90 18.87 -49.25
CA ARG A 287 148.04 19.73 -48.89
C ARG A 287 149.31 18.93 -48.64
N LEU A 288 149.23 17.79 -47.96
CA LEU A 288 150.37 16.88 -47.76
C LEU A 288 150.82 16.25 -49.08
N GLU A 289 149.90 15.95 -50.00
CA GLU A 289 150.21 15.55 -51.38
C GLU A 289 150.91 16.68 -52.15
N CYS A 290 150.56 17.95 -51.90
CA CYS A 290 151.19 19.13 -52.51
C CYS A 290 152.58 19.45 -51.91
N GLU A 291 152.77 19.28 -50.60
CA GLU A 291 154.09 19.36 -49.92
C GLU A 291 155.02 18.23 -50.38
N LYS A 292 154.47 17.03 -50.63
CA LYS A 292 155.23 15.92 -51.23
C LYS A 292 155.59 16.16 -52.70
N ALA A 293 154.87 17.04 -53.40
CA ALA A 293 155.11 17.35 -54.82
C ALA A 293 156.11 18.50 -55.07
N GLN A 294 156.58 19.22 -54.04
CA GLN A 294 157.50 20.36 -54.19
C GLN A 294 158.98 20.09 -53.83
N THR A 295 159.32 18.92 -53.31
CA THR A 295 160.71 18.63 -52.90
C THR A 295 161.54 17.86 -53.93
N GLU A 296 160.96 17.19 -54.93
CA GLU A 296 161.76 16.51 -55.97
C GLU A 296 161.03 16.42 -57.32
N LYS A 297 161.72 16.86 -58.39
CA LYS A 297 161.55 16.45 -59.79
C LYS A 297 162.92 15.99 -60.28
N PRO A 298 163.04 15.22 -61.37
CA PRO A 298 162.20 14.16 -61.94
C PRO A 298 163.03 12.87 -62.20
N LEU A 299 162.45 11.67 -62.40
CA LEU A 299 163.02 10.58 -63.26
C LEU A 299 162.25 9.25 -63.30
N SER A 300 162.36 8.61 -64.48
CA SER A 300 162.21 7.20 -64.90
C SER A 300 160.93 6.43 -64.53
N SER A 301 160.07 5.99 -65.45
CA SER A 301 160.24 5.08 -66.61
C SER A 301 160.41 3.60 -66.24
N ILE A 302 159.48 2.78 -66.78
CA ILE A 302 159.57 1.38 -67.24
C ILE A 302 158.69 0.31 -66.52
N ALA A 303 157.87 -0.32 -67.38
CA ALA A 303 157.37 -1.71 -67.46
C ALA A 303 156.13 -2.24 -66.68
N TYR A 304 155.12 -2.59 -67.48
CA TYR A 304 154.31 -3.83 -67.60
C TYR A 304 154.16 -4.82 -66.42
N THR A 305 152.90 -5.25 -66.20
CA THR A 305 152.28 -6.62 -66.23
C THR A 305 151.18 -6.70 -65.16
N GLU A 306 149.91 -6.94 -65.49
CA GLU A 306 149.23 -8.21 -65.82
C GLU A 306 148.92 -9.12 -64.60
N VAL A 307 147.67 -9.63 -64.59
CA VAL A 307 147.20 -10.92 -64.01
C VAL A 307 146.90 -11.05 -62.49
N GLU A 308 145.58 -11.13 -62.24
CA GLU A 308 144.81 -12.12 -61.45
C GLU A 308 145.01 -12.40 -59.93
N LYS A 309 143.85 -12.81 -59.39
CA LYS A 309 143.58 -13.77 -58.31
C LYS A 309 143.62 -13.22 -56.88
N ALA A 310 142.45 -12.91 -56.31
CA ALA A 310 141.48 -13.85 -55.73
C ALA A 310 142.01 -14.50 -54.46
N THR A 311 141.36 -14.29 -53.32
CA THR A 311 140.72 -15.38 -52.56
C THR A 311 139.96 -14.91 -51.32
N LYS A 312 138.82 -15.59 -51.12
CA LYS A 312 138.18 -16.01 -49.86
C LYS A 312 137.43 -14.95 -49.03
N GLY A 313 136.22 -15.22 -48.54
CA GLY A 313 135.37 -16.42 -48.58
C GLY A 313 133.89 -15.99 -48.58
N ASP A 314 133.01 -16.72 -49.27
CA ASP A 314 132.28 -17.90 -48.75
C ASP A 314 131.41 -17.55 -47.53
N LEU A 315 130.14 -17.91 -47.42
CA LEU A 315 129.35 -19.01 -47.98
C LEU A 315 127.90 -18.51 -47.82
N ARG A 316 127.02 -18.60 -48.84
CA ARG A 316 126.02 -19.67 -48.95
C ARG A 316 125.22 -19.84 -47.64
N SER A 317 123.90 -19.81 -47.62
CA SER A 317 123.00 -20.41 -48.58
C SER A 317 121.58 -20.40 -48.01
N HIS A 318 120.61 -20.36 -48.93
CA HIS A 318 119.37 -21.14 -48.94
C HIS A 318 118.51 -21.14 -47.65
N ALA A 319 117.21 -20.86 -47.71
CA ALA A 319 116.29 -21.38 -48.69
C ALA A 319 114.96 -20.60 -48.61
N SER A 320 114.39 -20.25 -49.76
CA SER A 320 112.96 -20.56 -49.94
C SER A 320 112.89 -22.06 -50.25
N PRO A 321 111.89 -22.83 -49.80
CA PRO A 321 110.53 -22.68 -50.35
C PRO A 321 109.44 -23.02 -49.30
N THR A 322 108.17 -22.69 -49.50
CA THR A 322 107.26 -23.61 -50.19
C THR A 322 105.95 -22.91 -50.53
N LYS A 323 105.69 -22.90 -51.84
CA LYS A 323 104.39 -23.06 -52.50
C LYS A 323 103.16 -23.19 -51.59
N ALA A 324 102.29 -22.20 -51.70
CA ALA A 324 100.87 -22.37 -51.99
C ALA A 324 100.50 -21.15 -52.85
N HIS A 325 100.50 -21.20 -54.18
CA HIS A 325 99.36 -21.66 -54.98
C HIS A 325 98.02 -21.46 -54.26
N ASN A 326 97.29 -20.42 -54.67
CA ASN A 326 95.83 -20.28 -54.61
C ASN A 326 95.11 -20.94 -53.42
N LEU A 327 94.88 -20.22 -52.33
CA LEU A 327 93.66 -20.37 -51.53
C LEU A 327 93.27 -19.00 -50.98
N LEU A 328 92.37 -18.36 -51.73
CA LEU A 328 91.33 -17.46 -51.26
C LEU A 328 91.14 -17.50 -49.73
N ASN A 329 91.40 -16.40 -49.02
CA ASN A 329 90.62 -16.12 -47.81
C ASN A 329 89.35 -15.40 -48.26
N GLU A 330 88.57 -16.08 -49.10
CA GLU A 330 87.19 -15.68 -49.37
C GLU A 330 86.40 -16.13 -48.16
N SER A 331 85.96 -15.18 -47.33
CA SER A 331 84.93 -15.49 -46.36
C SER A 331 83.68 -15.88 -47.14
N PHE A 332 83.32 -17.15 -47.09
CA PHE A 332 82.09 -17.61 -47.72
C PHE A 332 80.92 -17.03 -46.93
N LEU A 333 80.06 -16.30 -47.63
CA LEU A 333 78.78 -15.85 -47.12
C LEU A 333 77.75 -16.92 -47.49
N GLU A 334 76.93 -17.30 -46.51
CA GLU A 334 75.90 -18.32 -46.69
C GLU A 334 74.54 -17.66 -46.87
N CYS A 335 73.75 -18.19 -47.80
CA CYS A 335 72.33 -17.85 -47.87
C CYS A 335 71.65 -18.39 -46.60
N PRO A 336 70.95 -17.55 -45.81
CA PRO A 336 70.32 -18.00 -44.57
C PRO A 336 69.21 -19.03 -44.78
N ASN A 337 68.64 -19.12 -45.99
CA ASN A 337 67.53 -20.02 -46.28
C ASN A 337 67.97 -21.42 -46.73
N CYS A 338 68.90 -21.53 -47.69
CA CYS A 338 69.34 -22.81 -48.26
C CYS A 338 70.79 -23.20 -47.91
N ARG A 339 71.54 -22.33 -47.21
CA ARG A 339 72.96 -22.49 -46.84
C ARG A 339 73.92 -22.68 -48.02
N ALA A 340 73.53 -22.27 -49.22
CA ALA A 340 74.45 -22.21 -50.35
C ALA A 340 75.59 -21.21 -50.05
N GLN A 341 76.84 -21.65 -50.25
CA GLN A 341 78.05 -20.90 -49.93
C GLN A 341 78.52 -20.10 -51.15
N TYR A 342 78.73 -18.80 -50.95
CA TYR A 342 79.21 -17.89 -51.98
C TYR A 342 80.48 -17.17 -51.50
N PRO A 343 81.52 -17.07 -52.33
CA PRO A 343 82.71 -16.34 -51.94
C PRO A 343 82.46 -14.82 -51.84
N THR A 344 83.13 -14.13 -50.90
CA THR A 344 82.93 -12.69 -50.62
C THR A 344 83.11 -11.80 -51.84
N SER A 345 84.01 -12.19 -52.74
CA SER A 345 84.27 -11.51 -54.01
C SER A 345 83.03 -11.45 -54.92
N ARG A 346 82.03 -12.31 -54.69
CA ARG A 346 80.78 -12.44 -55.42
C ARG A 346 79.52 -12.13 -54.59
N HIS A 347 79.62 -11.21 -53.63
CA HIS A 347 78.48 -10.83 -52.77
C HIS A 347 77.21 -10.37 -53.55
N ARG A 348 77.37 -9.80 -54.76
CA ARG A 348 76.23 -9.44 -55.62
C ARG A 348 75.45 -10.65 -56.12
N GLU A 349 76.11 -11.77 -56.41
CA GLU A 349 75.46 -13.01 -56.84
C GLU A 349 74.68 -13.64 -55.68
N LEU A 350 75.21 -13.56 -54.45
CA LEU A 350 74.49 -14.00 -53.24
C LEU A 350 73.22 -13.19 -52.98
N LEU A 351 73.22 -11.87 -53.16
CA LEU A 351 72.03 -11.05 -52.94
C LEU A 351 70.90 -11.39 -53.93
N VAL A 352 71.24 -11.59 -55.21
CA VAL A 352 70.27 -12.06 -56.22
C VAL A 352 69.74 -13.45 -55.84
N HIS A 353 70.62 -14.35 -55.39
CA HIS A 353 70.21 -15.67 -54.93
C HIS A 353 69.32 -15.63 -53.68
N ILE A 354 69.54 -14.70 -52.74
CA ILE A 354 68.68 -14.54 -51.56
C ILE A 354 67.29 -14.05 -52.00
N ASP A 355 67.21 -13.11 -52.94
CA ASP A 355 65.92 -12.62 -53.46
C ASP A 355 65.12 -13.73 -54.16
N GLU A 356 65.78 -14.62 -54.91
CA GLU A 356 65.13 -15.79 -55.54
C GLU A 356 64.86 -16.95 -54.57
N CYS A 357 65.63 -17.08 -53.50
CA CYS A 357 65.49 -18.16 -52.52
C CYS A 357 64.43 -17.85 -51.43
N PHE A 358 63.77 -16.69 -51.51
CA PHE A 358 62.61 -16.31 -50.69
C PHE A 358 61.27 -16.68 -51.32
N ASP A 359 61.25 -17.00 -52.63
CA ASP A 359 60.15 -17.68 -53.34
C ASP A 359 60.29 -19.21 -53.22
#